data_AF-A0A8T6MHI2-F1
#
_entry.id   AF-A0A8T6MHI2-F1
#
_cell.length_a   1.000
_cell.length_b   1.000
_cell.length_c   1.000
_cell.angle_alpha   90.00
_cell.angle_beta   90.00
_cell.angle_gamma   90.00
#
_symmetry.space_group_name_H-M   'P 1'
#
loop_
_entity.id
_entity.type
_entity.pdbx_description
1 polymer ?
#
loop_
_entity_poly.entity_id
_entity_poly.type
_entity_poly.pdbx_seq_one_letter_code
_entity_poly.pdbx_strand_id
1 'polypeptide(L)'
;MNIGYEKPMTENFIRKNQDEVDWNYISKYQKFSEDFIREFKNKVDWIYISAYQNLSEKFIREFQDKVDWYNISAYQNLSEKFIREFQDKVDWDNISIYQKLSEDFIREFQDNVDWDYISEHQTLSEVFIREFQDKLYNGIH
;
A
#
# COMPACT_ATOMS: atom_id res chain seq x y z
N MET A 1 15.78 5.15 36.60
CA MET A 1 16.94 5.26 35.68
C MET A 1 16.40 5.66 34.33
N ASN A 2 16.74 6.86 33.88
CA ASN A 2 16.32 7.40 32.60
C ASN A 2 17.27 6.86 31.52
N ILE A 3 16.78 5.92 30.73
CA ILE A 3 17.41 5.39 29.50
C ILE A 3 16.35 5.68 28.43
N GLY A 4 16.41 6.79 27.70
CA GLY A 4 17.50 7.11 26.79
C GLY A 4 17.32 6.30 25.50
N TYR A 5 16.35 6.71 24.66
CA TYR A 5 16.03 6.22 23.32
C TYR A 5 15.75 4.71 23.20
N GLU A 6 14.47 4.39 23.01
CA GLU A 6 13.88 3.06 22.85
C GLU A 6 14.69 2.16 21.91
N LYS A 7 15.30 1.11 22.47
CA LYS A 7 15.78 0.00 21.64
C LYS A 7 14.56 -0.63 20.95
N PRO A 8 14.63 -0.94 19.63
CA PRO A 8 13.55 -1.67 18.98
C PRO A 8 13.29 -2.98 19.72
N MET A 9 12.03 -3.23 20.07
CA MET A 9 11.63 -4.47 20.72
C MET A 9 11.80 -5.60 19.71
N THR A 10 12.71 -6.52 19.99
CA THR A 10 12.90 -7.68 19.12
C THR A 10 11.64 -8.54 19.07
N GLU A 11 11.37 -9.20 17.94
CA GLU A 11 10.24 -10.13 17.82
C GLU A 11 10.26 -11.20 18.93
N ASN A 12 11.45 -11.67 19.34
CA ASN A 12 11.59 -12.64 20.43
C ASN A 12 11.18 -12.08 21.79
N PHE A 13 11.41 -10.78 22.04
CA PHE A 13 10.90 -10.13 23.23
C PHE A 13 9.38 -10.10 23.19
N ILE A 14 8.79 -9.73 22.05
CA ILE A 14 7.34 -9.67 21.90
C ILE A 14 6.70 -11.05 22.04
N ARG A 15 7.27 -12.10 21.43
CA ARG A 15 6.81 -13.50 21.60
C ARG A 15 6.73 -13.90 23.07
N LYS A 16 7.75 -13.52 23.87
CA LYS A 16 7.81 -13.84 25.31
C LYS A 16 6.84 -13.04 26.17
N ASN A 17 6.44 -11.85 25.73
CA ASN A 17 5.60 -10.91 26.48
C ASN A 17 4.30 -10.56 25.73
N GLN A 18 3.80 -11.48 24.90
CA GLN A 18 2.73 -11.22 23.91
C GLN A 18 1.38 -10.79 24.49
N ASP A 19 1.19 -10.94 25.80
CA ASP A 19 -0.04 -10.56 26.51
C ASP A 19 0.12 -9.23 27.29
N GLU A 20 1.33 -8.66 27.31
CA GLU A 20 1.66 -7.40 27.99
C GLU A 20 2.00 -6.26 27.03
N VAL A 21 2.25 -6.57 25.75
CA VAL A 21 2.55 -5.56 24.73
C VAL A 21 1.29 -4.88 24.22
N ASP A 22 1.41 -3.58 23.91
CA ASP A 22 0.41 -2.86 23.13
C ASP A 22 0.56 -3.20 21.64
N TRP A 23 -0.35 -4.03 21.14
CA TRP A 23 -0.33 -4.52 19.75
C TRP A 23 -0.49 -3.41 18.71
N ASN A 24 -1.24 -2.35 19.02
CA ASN A 24 -1.42 -1.22 18.10
C ASN A 24 -0.13 -0.41 18.03
N TYR A 25 0.49 -0.11 19.18
CA TYR A 25 1.77 0.61 19.24
C TYR A 25 2.86 -0.14 18.48
N ILE A 26 3.04 -1.43 18.74
CA ILE A 26 4.11 -2.18 18.10
C ILE A 26 3.85 -2.41 16.60
N SER A 27 2.59 -2.58 16.17
CA SER A 27 2.25 -2.71 14.74
C SER A 27 2.60 -1.45 13.95
N LYS A 28 2.50 -0.28 14.60
CA LYS A 28 2.83 1.01 13.99
C LYS A 28 4.32 1.31 13.96
N TYR A 29 5.03 1.05 15.06
CA TYR A 29 6.38 1.57 15.26
C TYR A 29 7.50 0.53 15.11
N GLN A 30 7.20 -0.77 15.19
CA GLN A 30 8.19 -1.82 14.98
C GLN A 30 8.18 -2.31 13.53
N LYS A 31 9.30 -2.89 13.08
CA LYS A 31 9.39 -3.58 11.79
C LYS A 31 9.35 -5.08 12.03
N PHE A 32 8.36 -5.74 11.45
CA PHE A 32 8.15 -7.16 11.60
C PHE A 32 8.45 -7.92 10.32
N SER A 33 8.96 -9.14 10.47
CA SER A 33 8.95 -10.12 9.39
C SER A 33 7.52 -10.56 9.09
N GLU A 34 7.25 -10.92 7.83
CA GLU A 34 5.96 -11.49 7.43
C GLU A 34 5.61 -12.76 8.23
N ASP A 35 6.62 -13.56 8.62
CA ASP A 35 6.42 -14.76 9.44
C ASP A 35 5.91 -14.42 10.83
N PHE A 36 6.43 -13.35 11.45
CA PHE A 36 5.92 -12.85 12.72
C PHE A 36 4.47 -12.33 12.59
N ILE A 37 4.18 -11.57 11.54
CA ILE A 37 2.82 -11.07 11.29
C ILE A 37 1.85 -12.26 11.09
N ARG A 38 2.28 -13.30 10.38
CA ARG A 38 1.50 -14.53 10.19
C ARG A 38 1.24 -15.26 11.50
N GLU A 39 2.25 -15.37 12.37
CA GLU A 39 2.16 -15.96 13.71
C GLU A 39 1.12 -15.21 14.57
N PHE A 40 1.11 -13.87 14.53
CA PHE A 40 0.27 -13.02 15.36
C PHE A 40 -0.87 -12.32 14.60
N LYS A 41 -1.35 -12.90 13.51
CA LYS A 41 -2.36 -12.34 12.59
C LYS A 41 -3.70 -11.94 13.20
N ASN A 42 -3.98 -12.39 14.42
CA ASN A 42 -5.21 -12.07 15.17
C ASN A 42 -4.98 -11.05 16.29
N LYS A 43 -3.73 -10.62 16.49
CA LYS A 43 -3.35 -9.62 17.50
C LYS A 43 -2.86 -8.31 16.88
N VAL A 44 -2.14 -8.38 15.76
CA VAL A 44 -1.64 -7.19 15.04
C VAL A 44 -2.78 -6.29 14.53
N ASP A 45 -2.50 -4.99 14.44
CA ASP A 45 -3.40 -4.01 13.83
C ASP A 45 -3.17 -3.95 12.32
N TRP A 46 -4.14 -4.43 11.54
CA TRP A 46 -4.01 -4.55 10.09
C TRP A 46 -3.92 -3.22 9.34
N ILE A 47 -4.45 -2.13 9.90
CA ILE A 47 -4.30 -0.80 9.32
C ILE A 47 -2.82 -0.40 9.37
N TYR A 48 -2.20 -0.57 10.54
CA TYR A 48 -0.77 -0.25 10.70
C TYR A 48 0.16 -1.24 10.02
N ILE A 49 -0.22 -2.52 9.95
CA ILE A 49 0.52 -3.50 9.15
C ILE A 49 0.54 -3.07 7.67
N SER A 50 -0.62 -2.72 7.12
CA SER A 50 -0.76 -2.32 5.71
C SER A 50 -0.04 -1.01 5.40
N ALA A 51 -0.05 -0.06 6.34
CA ALA A 51 0.55 1.27 6.13
C ALA A 51 2.07 1.31 6.31
N TYR A 52 2.59 0.55 7.29
CA TYR A 52 3.95 0.79 7.79
C TYR A 52 4.90 -0.39 7.66
N GLN A 53 4.42 -1.58 7.31
CA GLN A 53 5.31 -2.71 7.02
C GLN A 53 5.64 -2.77 5.52
N ASN A 54 6.77 -3.39 5.18
CA ASN A 54 7.09 -3.70 3.78
C ASN A 54 6.55 -5.10 3.48
N LEU A 55 5.42 -5.16 2.78
CA LEU A 55 4.69 -6.39 2.51
C LEU A 55 4.93 -6.84 1.07
N SER A 56 5.28 -8.10 0.90
CA SER A 56 5.30 -8.72 -0.42
C SER A 56 3.88 -8.92 -0.94
N GLU A 57 3.70 -8.82 -2.25
CA GLU A 57 2.42 -9.14 -2.87
C GLU A 57 1.93 -10.57 -2.54
N LYS A 58 2.83 -11.52 -2.32
CA LYS A 58 2.45 -12.88 -1.91
C LYS A 58 1.78 -12.87 -0.54
N PHE A 59 2.32 -12.10 0.40
CA PHE A 59 1.73 -11.91 1.72
C PHE A 59 0.38 -11.18 1.64
N ILE A 60 0.29 -10.13 0.82
CA ILE A 60 -0.96 -9.40 0.62
C ILE A 60 -2.04 -10.33 0.03
N ARG A 61 -1.70 -11.19 -0.94
CA ARG A 61 -2.62 -12.24 -1.45
C ARG A 61 -3.11 -13.18 -0.35
N GLU A 62 -2.20 -13.63 0.52
CA GLU A 62 -2.52 -14.54 1.63
C GLU A 62 -3.50 -13.91 2.62
N PHE A 63 -3.40 -12.59 2.84
CA PHE A 63 -4.20 -11.85 3.83
C PHE A 63 -5.12 -10.79 3.22
N GLN A 64 -5.57 -11.01 1.98
CA GLN A 64 -6.37 -10.06 1.19
C GLN A 64 -7.68 -9.60 1.84
N ASP A 65 -8.22 -10.37 2.79
CA ASP A 65 -9.46 -10.07 3.50
C ASP A 65 -9.22 -9.40 4.86
N LYS A 66 -7.94 -9.17 5.22
CA LYS A 66 -7.55 -8.50 6.47
C LYS A 66 -6.82 -7.19 6.24
N VAL A 67 -6.01 -7.11 5.18
CA VAL A 67 -5.27 -5.88 4.84
C VAL A 67 -6.22 -4.72 4.57
N ASP A 68 -5.74 -3.52 4.85
CA ASP A 68 -6.44 -2.28 4.54
C ASP A 68 -6.04 -1.83 3.12
N TRP A 69 -6.96 -1.97 2.17
CA TRP A 69 -6.67 -1.76 0.75
C TRP A 69 -6.32 -0.32 0.38
N TYR A 70 -6.83 0.66 1.13
CA TYR A 70 -6.42 2.06 0.99
C TYR A 70 -4.92 2.20 1.27
N ASN A 71 -4.45 1.71 2.42
CA ASN A 71 -3.03 1.75 2.79
C ASN A 71 -2.16 0.86 1.90
N ILE A 72 -2.66 -0.30 1.45
CA ILE A 72 -1.94 -1.15 0.49
C ILE A 72 -1.69 -0.38 -0.82
N SER A 73 -2.72 0.27 -1.36
CA SER A 73 -2.65 1.01 -2.63
C SER A 73 -1.72 2.23 -2.53
N ALA A 74 -1.67 2.88 -1.37
CA ALA A 74 -0.86 4.07 -1.15
C ALA A 74 0.62 3.77 -0.84
N TYR A 75 0.89 2.75 -0.03
CA TYR A 75 2.20 2.62 0.64
C TYR A 75 3.00 1.38 0.25
N GLN A 76 2.40 0.40 -0.43
CA GLN A 76 3.11 -0.77 -0.93
C GLN A 76 3.54 -0.54 -2.38
N ASN A 77 4.64 -1.18 -2.78
CA ASN A 77 5.07 -1.19 -4.19
C ASN A 77 4.36 -2.34 -4.91
N LEU A 78 3.33 -2.01 -5.69
CA LEU A 78 2.46 -2.98 -6.35
C LEU A 78 2.84 -3.09 -7.83
N SER A 79 3.03 -4.31 -8.32
CA SER A 79 3.11 -4.54 -9.76
C SER A 79 1.74 -4.35 -10.40
N GLU A 80 1.72 -3.87 -11.64
CA GLU A 80 0.49 -3.79 -12.42
C GLU A 80 -0.23 -5.14 -12.57
N LYS A 81 0.50 -6.26 -12.55
CA LYS A 81 -0.11 -7.60 -12.56
C LYS A 81 -0.93 -7.82 -11.29
N PHE A 82 -0.41 -7.41 -10.15
CA PHE A 82 -1.13 -7.49 -8.88
C PHE A 82 -2.32 -6.53 -8.85
N ILE A 83 -2.17 -5.31 -9.36
CA ILE A 83 -3.27 -4.34 -9.44
C ILE A 83 -4.40 -4.90 -10.32
N ARG A 84 -4.09 -5.51 -11.48
CA ARG A 84 -5.09 -6.23 -12.31
C ARG A 84 -5.81 -7.34 -11.54
N GLU A 85 -5.06 -8.12 -10.76
CA GLU A 85 -5.60 -9.24 -9.98
C GLU A 85 -6.60 -8.76 -8.91
N PHE A 86 -6.40 -7.55 -8.36
CA PHE A 86 -7.19 -6.98 -7.27
C PHE A 86 -7.88 -5.66 -7.63
N GLN A 87 -8.19 -5.46 -8.91
CA GLN A 87 -8.78 -4.22 -9.46
C GLN A 87 -10.07 -3.76 -8.74
N ASP A 88 -10.84 -4.72 -8.19
CA ASP A 88 -12.10 -4.46 -7.48
C ASP A 88 -11.90 -4.12 -5.99
N LYS A 89 -10.66 -4.22 -5.49
CA LYS A 89 -10.31 -3.97 -4.08
C LYS A 89 -9.38 -2.77 -3.89
N VAL A 90 -8.48 -2.52 -4.84
CA VAL A 90 -7.55 -1.40 -4.76
C VAL A 90 -8.27 -0.06 -4.76
N ASP A 91 -7.64 0.93 -4.14
CA ASP A 91 -8.10 2.31 -4.15
C ASP A 91 -7.47 3.04 -5.34
N TRP A 92 -8.28 3.31 -6.37
CA TRP A 92 -7.80 3.81 -7.66
C TRP A 92 -7.16 5.20 -7.60
N ASP A 93 -7.60 6.05 -6.67
CA ASP A 93 -6.99 7.37 -6.45
C ASP A 93 -5.55 7.18 -5.97
N ASN A 94 -5.34 6.33 -4.95
CA ASN A 94 -4.00 6.02 -4.45
C ASN A 94 -3.15 5.28 -5.48
N ILE A 95 -3.74 4.39 -6.30
CA ILE A 95 -3.02 3.76 -7.42
C ILE A 95 -2.52 4.82 -8.40
N SER A 96 -3.37 5.79 -8.74
CA SER A 96 -3.06 6.85 -9.71
C SER A 96 -1.98 7.81 -9.19
N ILE A 97 -1.96 8.09 -7.89
CA ILE A 97 -0.99 8.99 -7.24
C ILE A 97 0.36 8.29 -6.98
N TYR A 98 0.34 7.10 -6.38
CA TYR A 98 1.52 6.55 -5.71
C TYR A 98 2.20 5.42 -6.48
N GLN A 99 1.50 4.74 -7.38
CA GLN A 99 2.09 3.65 -8.15
C GLN A 99 2.71 4.17 -9.44
N LYS A 100 3.77 3.48 -9.90
CA LYS A 100 4.34 3.73 -11.22
C LYS A 100 3.56 2.93 -12.25
N LEU A 101 2.79 3.61 -13.09
CA LEU A 101 1.94 2.98 -14.09
C LEU A 101 2.54 3.15 -15.48
N SER A 102 2.49 2.10 -16.30
CA SER A 102 2.75 2.19 -17.72
C SER A 102 1.55 2.79 -18.43
N GLU A 103 1.79 3.46 -19.55
CA GLU A 103 0.73 3.99 -20.39
C GLU A 103 -0.25 2.91 -20.84
N ASP A 104 0.21 1.71 -21.17
CA ASP A 104 -0.67 0.60 -21.58
C ASP A 104 -1.62 0.18 -20.45
N PHE A 105 -1.14 0.18 -19.21
CA PHE A 105 -1.99 -0.04 -18.06
C PHE A 105 -3.02 1.07 -17.87
N ILE A 106 -2.62 2.34 -18.03
CA ILE A 106 -3.54 3.47 -17.94
C ILE A 106 -4.60 3.38 -19.05
N ARG A 107 -4.25 2.96 -20.28
CA ARG A 107 -5.22 2.71 -21.36
C ARG A 107 -6.23 1.62 -20.98
N GLU A 108 -5.73 0.53 -20.41
CA GLU A 108 -6.55 -0.62 -19.98
C GLU A 108 -7.57 -0.21 -18.90
N PHE A 109 -7.17 0.66 -17.97
CA PHE A 109 -7.95 1.08 -16.80
C PHE A 109 -8.41 2.54 -16.85
N GLN A 110 -8.58 3.10 -18.05
CA GLN A 110 -8.93 4.52 -18.26
C GLN A 110 -10.21 4.98 -17.57
N ASP A 111 -11.15 4.08 -17.30
CA ASP A 111 -12.42 4.39 -16.63
C ASP A 111 -12.34 4.24 -15.10
N ASN A 112 -11.22 3.74 -14.59
CA ASN A 112 -10.98 3.52 -13.17
C ASN A 112 -9.98 4.53 -12.59
N VAL A 113 -8.91 4.84 -13.33
CA VAL A 113 -7.89 5.78 -12.87
C VAL A 113 -8.45 7.20 -12.74
N ASP A 114 -7.91 7.95 -11.80
CA ASP A 114 -8.21 9.38 -11.66
C ASP A 114 -7.30 10.17 -12.61
N TRP A 115 -7.90 10.82 -13.60
CA TRP A 115 -7.17 11.53 -14.64
C TRP A 115 -6.45 12.78 -14.16
N ASP A 116 -6.97 13.45 -13.12
CA ASP A 116 -6.30 14.59 -12.51
C ASP A 116 -4.99 14.11 -11.86
N TYR A 117 -5.05 13.02 -11.09
CA TYR A 117 -3.86 12.43 -10.47
C TYR A 117 -2.89 11.80 -11.47
N ILE A 118 -3.39 11.14 -12.52
CA ILE A 118 -2.54 10.63 -13.60
C ILE A 118 -1.76 11.79 -14.24
N SER A 119 -2.41 12.93 -14.48
CA SER A 119 -1.76 14.10 -15.09
C SER A 119 -0.70 14.75 -14.18
N GLU A 120 -0.93 14.77 -12.88
CA GLU A 120 -0.03 15.40 -11.90
C GLU A 120 1.17 14.49 -11.53
N HIS A 121 0.95 13.18 -11.47
CA HIS A 121 1.91 12.26 -10.85
C HIS A 121 2.59 11.28 -11.82
N GLN A 122 2.03 11.03 -13.00
CA GLN A 122 2.63 10.11 -13.97
C GLN A 122 3.45 10.87 -15.02
N THR A 123 4.54 10.24 -15.48
CA THR A 123 5.29 10.75 -16.64
C THR A 123 4.72 10.13 -17.91
N LEU A 124 4.03 10.95 -18.70
CA LEU A 124 3.35 10.53 -19.92
C LEU A 124 4.09 11.03 -21.17
N SER A 125 4.09 10.23 -22.23
CA SER A 125 4.62 10.62 -23.54
C SER A 125 3.69 11.62 -24.22
N GLU A 126 4.24 12.44 -25.12
CA GLU A 126 3.42 13.36 -25.93
C GLU A 126 2.35 12.63 -26.75
N VAL A 127 2.64 11.42 -27.22
CA VAL A 127 1.69 10.62 -28.01
C VAL A 127 0.49 10.25 -27.16
N PHE A 128 0.73 9.78 -25.93
CA PHE A 128 -0.32 9.46 -24.97
C PHE A 128 -1.13 10.69 -24.58
N ILE A 129 -0.47 11.81 -24.31
CA ILE A 129 -1.15 13.07 -23.95
C ILE A 129 -2.08 13.53 -25.09
N ARG A 130 -1.64 13.40 -26.36
CA ARG A 130 -2.50 13.73 -27.51
C ARG A 130 -3.67 12.77 -27.68
N GLU A 131 -3.46 11.49 -27.36
CA GLU A 131 -4.48 10.44 -27.41
C GLU A 131 -5.60 10.71 -26.40
N PHE A 132 -5.26 11.13 -25.17
CA PHE A 132 -6.18 11.34 -24.05
C PHE A 132 -6.33 12.80 -23.63
N GLN A 133 -6.15 13.74 -24.56
CA GLN A 133 -6.18 15.19 -24.28
C GLN A 133 -7.50 15.63 -23.63
N ASP A 134 -8.62 15.05 -24.04
CA ASP A 134 -9.95 15.32 -23.51
C ASP A 134 -10.08 14.83 -22.06
N LYS A 135 -9.42 13.74 -21.67
CA LYS A 135 -9.44 13.29 -20.28
C LYS A 135 -8.51 14.13 -19.39
N LEU A 136 -7.33 14.49 -19.89
CA LEU A 136 -6.30 15.21 -19.14
C LEU A 136 -6.59 16.72 -18.96
N TYR A 137 -7.35 17.34 -19.88
CA TYR A 137 -7.57 18.80 -19.88
C TYR A 137 -9.00 19.24 -19.56
N ASN A 138 -9.92 18.31 -19.29
CA ASN A 138 -11.30 18.65 -18.92
C ASN A 138 -11.48 19.11 -17.45
N GLY A 139 -10.39 19.16 -16.65
CA GLY A 139 -10.37 19.73 -15.29
C GLY A 139 -10.03 21.24 -15.20
N ILE A 140 -9.76 21.91 -16.34
CA ILE A 140 -9.46 23.35 -16.37
C ILE A 140 -10.71 24.13 -16.84
N HIS A 141 -11.55 24.51 -15.89
CA HIS A 141 -12.53 25.60 -16.04
C HIS A 141 -12.29 26.68 -15.00
#